data_AF-A0A2A6MBD1-F1
#
_entry.id   AF-A0A2A6MBD1-F1
#
_cell.length_a   1.000
_cell.length_b   1.000
_cell.length_c   1.000
_cell.angle_alpha   90.00
_cell.angle_beta   90.00
_cell.angle_gamma   90.00
#
_symmetry.space_group_name_H-M   'P 1'
#
loop_
_entity.id
_entity.type
_entity.pdbx_description
1 polymer ?
#
loop_
_entity_poly.entity_id
_entity_poly.type
_entity_poly.pdbx_seq_one_letter_code
_entity_poly.pdbx_strand_id
1 'polypeptide(L)'
;MGRRSTIGQSFMKMLKDRGGNFGMMTAVAAPLLLAAGGVSIDMANMLMTKNQLQDATDAAALAAASALVSEEQPSIAEAKELARKFLKTQGGGTTTPDTPADSGDGTPTGTQSSTPTWDDVNTLEVNITETPNGTKGKIFQVTVVNKRVIEFNAMTRLLGTDSVELEASSTAESATESKNALSMYLVLDRSGSMAWKTNTINTTKKSCPNYTEATWSKYPYLKATSPCYVTKIDALKTAVSDLLAQLLVADPDQIYVRTAAVSYNSVQDAAGTLAWGTSGAASYVNALVATGGTASAGAFKTAYQKVIAETENTTHAAKNGQVPSKYLVFMTDGENNYANDDTVTKQWCDTAKANKVEIYSVAFMAPQRGQELLRYCASSASHYFEAEEVTDLVAAFQAIGERAAAVVSRLTK
;
A
#
# COMPACT_ATOMS: atom_id res chain seq x y z
N MET A 1 -25.06 -49.31 50.62
CA MET A 1 -25.69 -47.99 50.44
C MET A 1 -25.75 -47.67 48.95
N GLY A 2 -26.87 -47.95 48.28
CA GLY A 2 -27.08 -47.56 46.88
C GLY A 2 -27.99 -46.34 46.83
N ARG A 3 -27.45 -45.15 46.53
CA ARG A 3 -28.23 -43.93 46.26
C ARG A 3 -29.12 -44.20 45.04
N ARG A 4 -30.38 -44.58 45.26
CA ARG A 4 -31.40 -44.63 44.20
C ARG A 4 -31.55 -43.22 43.63
N SER A 5 -31.36 -43.09 42.33
CA SER A 5 -31.52 -41.84 41.57
C SER A 5 -32.89 -41.22 41.86
N THR A 6 -32.88 -40.10 42.59
CA THR A 6 -34.07 -39.33 42.97
C THR A 6 -34.82 -38.77 41.75
N ILE A 7 -34.15 -38.67 40.60
CA ILE A 7 -34.72 -38.17 39.33
C ILE A 7 -35.77 -39.15 38.78
N GLY A 8 -35.47 -40.46 38.79
CA GLY A 8 -36.39 -41.47 38.25
C GLY A 8 -37.68 -41.61 39.07
N GLN A 9 -37.60 -41.44 40.39
CA GLN A 9 -38.77 -41.49 41.27
C GLN A 9 -39.66 -40.25 41.16
N SER A 10 -39.08 -39.07 40.95
CA SER A 10 -39.82 -37.83 40.71
C SER A 10 -40.53 -37.84 39.35
N PHE A 11 -39.88 -38.38 38.32
CA PHE A 11 -40.46 -38.51 36.98
C PHE A 11 -41.68 -39.45 36.96
N MET A 12 -41.60 -40.61 37.63
CA MET A 12 -42.73 -41.53 37.78
C MET A 12 -43.88 -40.96 38.62
N LYS A 13 -43.58 -40.11 39.62
CA LYS A 13 -44.63 -39.43 40.40
C LYS A 13 -45.34 -38.37 39.56
N MET A 14 -44.62 -37.63 38.73
CA MET A 14 -45.19 -36.63 37.81
C MET A 14 -46.07 -37.27 36.74
N LEU A 15 -45.66 -38.42 36.19
CA LEU A 15 -46.48 -39.21 35.25
C LEU A 15 -47.76 -39.81 35.85
N LYS A 16 -47.80 -39.98 37.18
CA LYS A 16 -48.97 -40.52 37.91
C LYS A 16 -49.87 -39.43 38.49
N ASP A 17 -49.49 -38.16 38.39
CA ASP A 17 -50.29 -37.06 38.92
C ASP A 17 -51.56 -36.87 38.07
N ARG A 18 -52.73 -36.90 38.71
CA ARG A 18 -54.04 -36.73 38.08
C ARG A 18 -54.61 -35.32 38.22
N GLY A 19 -53.82 -34.37 38.77
CA GLY A 19 -54.17 -32.95 38.75
C GLY A 19 -54.16 -32.43 37.32
N GLY A 20 -55.32 -32.37 36.66
CA GLY A 20 -55.49 -32.08 35.22
C GLY A 20 -54.85 -30.78 34.70
N ASN A 21 -54.38 -29.89 35.58
CA ASN A 21 -53.64 -28.70 35.21
C ASN A 21 -52.23 -29.01 34.66
N PHE A 22 -51.54 -30.04 35.17
CA PHE A 22 -50.19 -30.39 34.72
C PHE A 22 -50.19 -30.88 33.26
N GLY A 23 -51.14 -31.75 32.92
CA GLY A 23 -51.32 -32.26 31.56
C GLY A 23 -51.68 -31.14 30.57
N MET A 24 -52.59 -30.24 30.93
CA MET A 24 -52.98 -29.09 30.10
C MET A 24 -51.84 -28.10 29.89
N MET A 25 -51.14 -27.71 30.96
CA MET A 25 -50.00 -26.79 30.86
C MET A 25 -48.85 -27.39 30.05
N THR A 26 -48.57 -28.69 30.21
CA THR A 26 -47.55 -29.39 29.43
C THR A 26 -47.96 -29.52 27.96
N ALA A 27 -49.22 -29.83 27.67
CA ALA A 27 -49.72 -29.94 26.30
C ALA A 27 -49.63 -28.60 25.53
N VAL A 28 -49.79 -27.47 26.21
CA VAL A 28 -49.64 -26.13 25.61
C VAL A 28 -48.17 -25.70 25.54
N ALA A 29 -47.37 -25.98 26.56
CA ALA A 29 -45.97 -25.53 26.62
C ALA A 29 -45.00 -26.39 25.80
N ALA A 30 -45.26 -27.70 25.67
CA ALA A 30 -44.34 -28.63 25.01
C ALA A 30 -44.08 -28.28 23.54
N PRO A 31 -45.09 -27.96 22.70
CA PRO A 31 -44.84 -27.51 21.32
C PRO A 31 -43.99 -26.24 21.25
N LEU A 32 -44.19 -25.32 22.19
CA LEU A 32 -43.50 -24.03 22.22
C LEU A 32 -42.03 -24.17 22.61
N LEU A 33 -41.73 -25.04 23.58
CA LEU A 33 -40.37 -25.37 23.99
C LEU A 33 -39.62 -26.15 22.90
N LEU A 34 -40.29 -27.08 22.22
CA LEU A 34 -39.72 -27.81 21.08
C LEU A 34 -39.43 -26.88 19.91
N ALA A 35 -40.33 -25.93 19.61
CA ALA A 35 -40.14 -24.92 18.58
C ALA A 35 -38.94 -24.00 18.90
N ALA A 36 -38.81 -23.53 20.14
CA ALA A 36 -37.65 -22.72 20.56
C ALA A 36 -36.33 -23.52 20.48
N GLY A 37 -36.35 -24.80 20.84
CA GLY A 37 -35.22 -25.71 20.67
C GLY A 37 -34.85 -25.92 19.21
N GLY A 38 -35.85 -26.10 18.33
CA GLY A 38 -35.67 -26.23 16.89
C GLY A 38 -34.99 -25.01 16.27
N VAL A 39 -35.48 -23.81 16.58
CA VAL A 39 -34.90 -22.54 16.12
C VAL A 39 -33.45 -22.38 16.59
N SER A 40 -33.14 -22.81 17.80
CA SER A 40 -31.78 -22.70 18.36
C SER A 40 -30.78 -23.58 17.61
N ILE A 41 -31.17 -24.81 17.24
CA ILE A 41 -30.34 -25.73 16.46
C ILE A 41 -30.13 -25.17 15.04
N ASP A 42 -31.20 -24.69 14.42
CA ASP A 42 -31.12 -24.12 13.07
C ASP A 42 -30.30 -22.85 13.03
N MET A 43 -30.38 -21.99 14.05
CA MET A 43 -29.52 -20.82 14.21
C MET A 43 -28.04 -21.23 14.33
N ALA A 44 -27.73 -22.26 15.12
CA ALA A 44 -26.37 -22.76 15.26
C ALA A 44 -25.82 -23.31 13.92
N ASN A 45 -26.62 -24.11 13.22
CA ASN A 45 -26.29 -24.63 11.89
C ASN A 45 -26.14 -23.51 10.85
N MET A 46 -26.98 -22.49 10.91
CA MET A 46 -26.94 -21.31 10.04
C MET A 46 -25.64 -20.53 10.25
N LEU A 47 -25.25 -20.26 11.50
CA LEU A 47 -24.01 -19.56 11.82
C LEU A 47 -22.78 -20.38 11.41
N MET A 48 -22.79 -21.69 11.65
CA MET A 48 -21.70 -22.57 11.23
C MET A 48 -21.56 -22.60 9.71
N THR A 49 -22.69 -22.73 8.99
CA THR A 49 -22.70 -22.73 7.53
C THR A 49 -22.29 -21.37 6.97
N LYS A 50 -22.70 -20.26 7.58
CA LYS A 50 -22.28 -18.91 7.19
C LYS A 50 -20.77 -18.73 7.29
N ASN A 51 -20.16 -19.15 8.39
CA ASN A 51 -18.71 -19.08 8.56
C ASN A 51 -17.98 -19.94 7.52
N GLN A 52 -18.45 -21.17 7.29
CA GLN A 52 -17.88 -22.05 6.26
C GLN A 52 -17.99 -21.45 4.85
N LEU A 53 -19.13 -20.83 4.53
CA LEU A 53 -19.32 -20.14 3.25
C LEU A 53 -18.36 -18.96 3.12
N GLN A 54 -18.19 -18.15 4.18
CA GLN A 54 -17.25 -17.03 4.19
C GLN A 54 -15.80 -17.49 3.98
N ASP A 55 -15.35 -18.48 4.75
CA ASP A 55 -13.99 -19.05 4.63
C ASP A 55 -13.74 -19.62 3.22
N ALA A 56 -14.74 -20.30 2.64
CA ALA A 56 -14.64 -20.84 1.29
C ALA A 56 -14.59 -19.73 0.22
N THR A 57 -15.38 -18.66 0.38
CA THR A 57 -15.35 -17.51 -0.54
C THR A 57 -14.04 -16.74 -0.45
N ASP A 58 -13.49 -16.54 0.75
CA ASP A 58 -12.20 -15.86 0.96
C ASP A 58 -11.04 -16.64 0.33
N ALA A 59 -10.99 -17.96 0.58
CA ALA A 59 -9.97 -18.82 0.01
C ALA A 59 -10.04 -18.84 -1.53
N ALA A 60 -11.24 -18.91 -2.10
CA ALA A 60 -11.42 -18.92 -3.55
C ALA A 60 -11.11 -17.58 -4.20
N ALA A 61 -11.52 -16.45 -3.58
CA ALA A 61 -11.21 -15.11 -4.07
C ALA A 61 -9.70 -14.89 -4.10
N LEU A 62 -9.00 -15.23 -3.00
CA LEU A 62 -7.55 -15.10 -2.89
C LEU A 62 -6.79 -16.04 -3.84
N ALA A 63 -7.24 -17.29 -4.00
CA ALA A 63 -6.61 -18.25 -4.89
C ALA A 63 -6.71 -17.80 -6.37
N ALA A 64 -7.87 -17.31 -6.80
CA ALA A 64 -8.02 -16.79 -8.16
C ALA A 64 -7.26 -15.47 -8.37
N ALA A 65 -7.28 -14.56 -7.40
CA ALA A 65 -6.50 -13.33 -7.47
C ALA A 65 -4.99 -13.61 -7.57
N SER A 66 -4.46 -14.50 -6.72
CA SER A 66 -3.03 -14.88 -6.78
C SER A 66 -2.66 -15.61 -8.08
N ALA A 67 -3.53 -16.47 -8.61
CA ALA A 67 -3.29 -17.17 -9.86
C ALA A 67 -3.15 -16.21 -11.07
N LEU A 68 -3.95 -15.14 -11.11
CA LEU A 68 -3.92 -14.13 -12.20
C LEU A 68 -2.59 -13.36 -12.29
N VAL A 69 -1.78 -13.38 -11.24
CA VAL A 69 -0.48 -12.70 -11.16
C VAL A 69 0.70 -13.68 -11.16
N SER A 70 0.42 -14.98 -11.21
CA SER A 70 1.46 -16.01 -11.34
C SER A 70 2.17 -15.95 -12.69
N GLU A 71 3.37 -16.53 -12.80
CA GLU A 71 4.17 -16.52 -14.03
C GLU A 71 3.46 -17.16 -15.23
N GLU A 72 2.51 -18.07 -14.98
CA GLU A 72 1.71 -18.73 -16.02
C GLU A 72 0.60 -17.84 -16.60
N GLN A 73 0.27 -16.71 -15.94
CA GLN A 73 -0.77 -15.74 -16.32
C GLN A 73 -2.01 -16.37 -16.99
N PRO A 74 -2.73 -17.27 -16.27
CA PRO A 74 -3.93 -17.90 -16.81
C PRO A 74 -4.98 -16.87 -17.21
N SER A 75 -5.75 -17.19 -18.24
CA SER A 75 -6.87 -16.35 -18.70
C SER A 75 -7.92 -16.17 -17.58
N ILE A 76 -8.73 -15.10 -17.67
CA ILE A 76 -9.85 -14.88 -16.75
C ILE A 76 -10.75 -16.12 -16.62
N ALA A 77 -10.95 -16.85 -17.72
CA ALA A 77 -11.76 -18.07 -17.73
C ALA A 77 -11.15 -19.19 -16.88
N GLU A 78 -9.82 -19.37 -16.94
CA GLU A 78 -9.09 -20.36 -16.14
C GLU A 78 -9.04 -19.95 -14.67
N ALA A 79 -8.87 -18.66 -14.37
CA ALA A 79 -8.95 -18.15 -13.00
C ALA A 79 -10.34 -18.33 -12.38
N LYS A 80 -11.41 -18.15 -13.16
CA LYS A 80 -12.78 -18.46 -12.74
C LYS A 80 -12.96 -19.95 -12.44
N GLU A 81 -12.39 -20.83 -13.26
CA GLU A 81 -12.46 -22.27 -13.01
C GLU A 81 -11.66 -22.68 -11.76
N LEU A 82 -10.52 -22.02 -11.51
CA LEU A 82 -9.74 -22.22 -10.29
C LEU A 82 -10.52 -21.79 -9.04
N ALA A 83 -11.13 -20.60 -9.03
CA ALA A 83 -12.02 -20.17 -7.94
C ALA A 83 -13.15 -21.18 -7.71
N ARG A 84 -13.79 -21.65 -8.79
CA ARG A 84 -14.85 -22.67 -8.72
C ARG A 84 -14.33 -23.97 -8.11
N LYS A 85 -13.14 -24.44 -8.49
CA LYS A 85 -12.51 -25.64 -7.92
C LYS A 85 -12.27 -25.50 -6.42
N PHE A 86 -11.72 -24.36 -5.98
CA PHE A 86 -11.46 -24.09 -4.56
C PHE A 86 -12.74 -24.05 -3.72
N LEU A 87 -13.80 -23.42 -4.22
CA LEU A 87 -15.13 -23.44 -3.62
C LEU A 87 -15.68 -24.86 -3.46
N LYS A 88 -15.53 -25.71 -4.48
CA LYS A 88 -15.99 -27.11 -4.44
C LYS A 88 -15.22 -27.95 -3.41
N THR A 89 -13.90 -27.74 -3.30
CA THR A 89 -13.07 -28.48 -2.35
C THR A 89 -13.32 -28.08 -0.90
N GLN A 90 -13.66 -26.82 -0.64
CA GLN A 90 -13.92 -26.32 0.72
C GLN A 90 -15.39 -26.44 1.14
N GLY A 91 -16.32 -26.27 0.18
CA GLY A 91 -17.76 -26.45 0.41
C GLY A 91 -18.21 -27.91 0.46
N GLY A 92 -17.35 -28.84 0.01
CA GLY A 92 -17.59 -30.28 -0.01
C GLY A 92 -17.00 -31.01 1.19
N GLY A 93 -17.28 -30.55 2.41
CA GLY A 93 -17.15 -31.39 3.59
C GLY A 93 -18.21 -32.49 3.54
N THR A 94 -17.81 -33.72 3.20
CA THR A 94 -18.63 -34.93 3.28
C THR A 94 -19.13 -35.12 4.72
N THR A 95 -20.28 -34.52 5.06
CA THR A 95 -21.09 -34.97 6.20
C THR A 95 -22.08 -35.99 5.65
N THR A 96 -21.63 -37.23 5.47
CA THR A 96 -22.55 -38.37 5.41
C THR A 96 -23.26 -38.44 6.77
N PRO A 97 -24.59 -38.33 6.84
CA PRO A 97 -25.32 -38.57 8.08
C PRO A 97 -25.12 -40.02 8.50
N ASP A 98 -24.63 -40.22 9.72
CA ASP A 98 -24.58 -41.53 10.39
C ASP A 98 -25.93 -42.24 10.24
N THR A 99 -25.94 -43.34 9.49
CA THR A 99 -27.01 -44.34 9.56
C THR A 99 -26.40 -45.65 10.09
N PRO A 100 -27.02 -46.33 11.07
CA PRO A 100 -26.39 -47.47 11.73
C PRO A 100 -26.24 -48.65 10.77
N ALA A 101 -25.13 -49.36 10.93
CA ALA A 101 -24.77 -50.56 10.19
C ALA A 101 -25.91 -51.59 10.13
N ASP A 102 -26.31 -51.95 8.90
CA ASP A 102 -26.92 -53.25 8.61
C ASP A 102 -25.89 -54.15 7.93
N SER A 103 -25.86 -55.40 8.34
CA SER A 103 -24.88 -56.41 7.95
C SER A 103 -25.45 -57.22 6.78
N GLY A 104 -24.78 -57.22 5.62
CA GLY A 104 -25.23 -58.05 4.50
C GLY A 104 -24.36 -57.94 3.25
N ASP A 105 -23.41 -58.88 3.16
CA ASP A 105 -22.73 -59.47 2.00
C ASP A 105 -23.02 -58.92 0.58
N GLY A 106 -21.95 -58.63 -0.18
CA GLY A 106 -22.02 -58.37 -1.63
C GLY A 106 -20.88 -57.54 -2.23
N THR A 107 -19.78 -58.21 -2.62
CA THR A 107 -18.81 -57.94 -3.72
C THR A 107 -18.42 -56.48 -4.09
N PRO A 108 -17.11 -56.13 -4.12
CA PRO A 108 -16.64 -54.82 -4.56
C PRO A 108 -16.58 -54.74 -6.09
N THR A 109 -17.45 -53.95 -6.70
CA THR A 109 -17.25 -53.48 -8.09
C THR A 109 -17.21 -51.97 -8.08
N GLY A 110 -16.03 -51.43 -8.41
CA GLY A 110 -15.78 -50.02 -8.54
C GLY A 110 -16.64 -49.43 -9.65
N THR A 111 -17.42 -48.41 -9.29
CA THR A 111 -17.91 -47.41 -10.22
C THR A 111 -17.40 -46.08 -9.71
N GLN A 112 -16.47 -45.50 -10.46
CA GLN A 112 -15.96 -44.16 -10.22
C GLN A 112 -17.11 -43.16 -10.24
N SER A 113 -17.29 -42.52 -9.09
CA SER A 113 -17.57 -41.10 -8.90
C SER A 113 -18.30 -40.41 -10.06
N SER A 114 -19.63 -40.43 -10.00
CA SER A 114 -20.45 -39.42 -10.66
C SER A 114 -20.11 -38.04 -10.08
N THR A 115 -19.64 -37.15 -10.94
CA THR A 115 -19.51 -35.71 -10.75
C THR A 115 -20.73 -35.14 -9.99
N PRO A 116 -20.56 -34.28 -8.96
CA PRO A 116 -21.68 -33.58 -8.36
C PRO A 116 -22.27 -32.62 -9.41
N THR A 117 -23.51 -32.89 -9.82
CA THR A 117 -24.35 -31.94 -10.56
C THR A 117 -24.89 -30.93 -9.56
N TRP A 118 -24.57 -29.65 -9.78
CA TRP A 118 -25.00 -28.53 -8.96
C TRP A 118 -26.41 -28.16 -9.41
N ASP A 119 -27.44 -28.75 -8.80
CA ASP A 119 -28.83 -28.37 -9.03
C ASP A 119 -29.11 -27.02 -8.36
N ASP A 120 -29.49 -26.03 -9.19
CA ASP A 120 -30.33 -24.81 -9.06
C ASP A 120 -30.52 -24.04 -7.73
N VAL A 121 -29.90 -24.43 -6.61
CA VAL A 121 -30.08 -23.79 -5.29
C VAL A 121 -28.78 -23.18 -4.77
N ASN A 122 -27.65 -23.51 -5.39
CA ASN A 122 -26.34 -22.94 -5.08
C ASN A 122 -25.84 -22.09 -6.25
N THR A 123 -26.21 -20.80 -6.27
CA THR A 123 -25.69 -19.87 -7.27
C THR A 123 -24.29 -19.42 -6.84
N LEU A 124 -23.29 -19.80 -7.66
CA LEU A 124 -21.90 -19.38 -7.51
C LEU A 124 -21.61 -18.33 -8.58
N GLU A 125 -21.36 -17.10 -8.14
CA GLU A 125 -20.96 -16.01 -9.04
C GLU A 125 -19.50 -15.64 -8.78
N VAL A 126 -18.66 -15.84 -9.79
CA VAL A 126 -17.26 -15.38 -9.78
C VAL A 126 -17.14 -14.25 -10.80
N ASN A 127 -17.09 -13.03 -10.29
CA ASN A 127 -16.91 -11.82 -11.08
C ASN A 127 -15.45 -11.40 -10.99
N ILE A 128 -14.81 -11.23 -12.15
CA ILE A 128 -13.44 -10.74 -12.26
C ILE A 128 -13.49 -9.48 -13.11
N THR A 129 -13.13 -8.35 -12.53
CA THR A 129 -13.00 -7.08 -13.23
C THR A 129 -11.52 -6.79 -13.47
N GLU A 130 -11.18 -6.51 -14.72
CA GLU A 130 -9.84 -6.04 -15.09
C GLU A 130 -9.85 -4.51 -15.14
N THR A 131 -8.94 -3.88 -14.40
CA THR A 131 -8.65 -2.45 -14.53
C THR A 131 -7.19 -2.25 -14.94
N PRO A 132 -6.88 -1.32 -15.86
CA PRO A 132 -5.50 -1.03 -16.24
C PRO A 132 -4.68 -0.55 -15.04
N ASN A 133 -3.45 -1.04 -14.88
CA ASN A 133 -2.49 -0.59 -13.89
C ASN A 133 -1.11 -0.36 -14.53
N GLY A 134 -0.98 0.69 -15.33
CA GLY A 134 0.21 0.86 -16.16
C GLY A 134 -0.05 0.64 -17.64
N THR A 135 1.02 0.80 -18.42
CA THR A 135 1.07 0.38 -19.83
C THR A 135 1.20 -1.14 -19.97
N LYS A 136 1.70 -1.83 -18.94
CA LYS A 136 2.01 -3.27 -18.93
C LYS A 136 1.33 -4.05 -17.79
N GLY A 137 0.87 -3.37 -16.74
CA GLY A 137 0.23 -3.98 -15.59
C GLY A 137 -1.30 -3.91 -15.62
N LYS A 138 -1.96 -4.86 -14.98
CA LYS A 138 -3.42 -4.94 -14.81
C LYS A 138 -3.73 -5.23 -13.35
N ILE A 139 -4.71 -4.53 -12.78
CA ILE A 139 -5.35 -4.92 -11.52
C ILE A 139 -6.51 -5.85 -11.85
N PHE A 140 -6.61 -6.96 -11.12
CA PHE A 140 -7.72 -7.88 -11.16
C PHE A 140 -8.41 -7.85 -9.80
N GLN A 141 -9.67 -7.45 -9.80
CA GLN A 141 -10.53 -7.56 -8.64
C GLN A 141 -11.44 -8.77 -8.83
N VAL A 142 -11.29 -9.75 -7.93
CA VAL A 142 -12.01 -11.01 -7.94
C VAL A 142 -13.06 -10.98 -6.83
N THR A 143 -14.33 -10.90 -7.20
CA THR A 143 -15.46 -11.03 -6.29
C THR A 143 -16.08 -12.41 -6.43
N VAL A 144 -16.15 -13.13 -5.32
CA VAL A 144 -16.76 -14.46 -5.23
C VAL A 144 -17.98 -14.38 -4.35
N VAL A 145 -19.15 -14.69 -4.91
CA VAL A 145 -20.42 -14.79 -4.19
C VAL A 145 -20.87 -16.25 -4.18
N ASN A 146 -21.23 -16.74 -3.01
CA ASN A 146 -21.78 -18.08 -2.81
C ASN A 146 -23.11 -17.97 -2.05
N LYS A 147 -24.20 -18.36 -2.72
CA LYS A 147 -25.54 -18.44 -2.12
C LYS A 147 -25.88 -19.90 -1.83
N ARG A 148 -26.45 -20.16 -0.65
CA ARG A 148 -26.90 -21.48 -0.23
C ARG A 148 -28.21 -21.39 0.53
N VAL A 149 -29.21 -22.15 0.09
CA VAL A 149 -30.45 -22.33 0.85
C VAL A 149 -30.26 -23.43 1.88
N ILE A 150 -30.57 -23.12 3.15
CA ILE A 150 -30.61 -24.10 4.23
C ILE A 150 -32.06 -24.39 4.54
N GLU A 151 -32.39 -25.67 4.50
CA GLU A 151 -33.66 -26.19 4.95
C GLU A 151 -33.72 -26.26 6.48
N PHE A 152 -34.77 -25.71 7.07
CA PHE A 152 -34.96 -25.77 8.52
C PHE A 152 -35.39 -27.16 8.98
N ASN A 153 -35.09 -27.49 10.24
CA ASN A 153 -35.51 -28.76 10.81
C ASN A 153 -37.04 -28.82 11.02
N ALA A 154 -37.58 -30.03 11.17
CA ALA A 154 -39.02 -30.25 11.27
C ALA A 154 -39.70 -29.48 12.42
N MET A 155 -38.98 -29.15 13.50
CA MET A 155 -39.53 -28.41 14.64
C MET A 155 -39.63 -26.91 14.36
N THR A 156 -38.69 -26.37 13.59
CA THR A 156 -38.70 -24.97 13.12
C THR A 156 -39.71 -24.77 11.99
N ARG A 157 -39.89 -25.76 11.10
CA ARG A 157 -40.92 -25.71 10.04
C ARG A 157 -42.34 -25.60 10.58
N LEU A 158 -42.60 -26.12 11.78
CA LEU A 158 -43.89 -25.98 12.46
C LEU A 158 -44.28 -24.50 12.70
N LEU A 159 -43.31 -23.59 12.69
CA LEU A 159 -43.51 -22.14 12.81
C LEU A 159 -43.79 -21.44 11.47
N GLY A 160 -43.85 -22.18 10.36
CA GLY A 160 -44.24 -21.66 9.03
C GLY A 160 -43.09 -21.17 8.15
N THR A 161 -41.83 -21.40 8.53
CA THR A 161 -40.65 -21.11 7.70
C THR A 161 -39.95 -22.41 7.34
N ASP A 162 -39.85 -22.70 6.03
CA ASP A 162 -39.27 -23.97 5.56
C ASP A 162 -37.77 -23.88 5.26
N SER A 163 -37.28 -22.68 4.92
CA SER A 163 -35.87 -22.46 4.56
C SER A 163 -35.43 -21.01 4.72
N VAL A 164 -34.11 -20.79 4.66
CA VAL A 164 -33.47 -19.48 4.58
C VAL A 164 -32.34 -19.50 3.54
N GLU A 165 -32.20 -18.43 2.77
CA GLU A 165 -31.06 -18.23 1.87
C GLU A 165 -29.91 -17.53 2.64
N LEU A 166 -28.73 -18.13 2.60
CA LEU A 166 -27.50 -17.53 3.09
C LEU A 166 -26.63 -17.08 1.92
N GLU A 167 -26.13 -15.86 2.01
CA GLU A 167 -25.15 -15.30 1.08
C GLU A 167 -23.83 -15.02 1.83
N ALA A 168 -22.73 -15.48 1.23
CA ALA A 168 -21.39 -15.03 1.56
C ALA A 168 -20.75 -14.41 0.31
N SER A 169 -20.07 -13.28 0.50
CA SER A 169 -19.36 -12.58 -0.57
C SER A 169 -17.99 -12.18 -0.06
N SER A 170 -16.98 -12.44 -0.89
CA SER A 170 -15.59 -12.03 -0.64
C SER A 170 -15.02 -11.36 -1.87
N THR A 171 -14.13 -10.39 -1.65
CA THR A 171 -13.41 -9.68 -2.72
C THR A 171 -11.92 -9.71 -2.42
N ALA A 172 -11.13 -10.12 -3.41
CA ALA A 172 -9.68 -10.10 -3.37
C ALA A 172 -9.13 -9.35 -4.59
N GLU A 173 -8.03 -8.63 -4.40
CA GLU A 173 -7.37 -7.85 -5.46
C GLU A 173 -5.94 -8.35 -5.69
N SER A 174 -5.50 -8.27 -6.95
CA SER A 174 -4.16 -8.65 -7.38
C SER A 174 -3.73 -7.78 -8.56
N ALA A 175 -2.43 -7.58 -8.80
CA ALA A 175 -1.99 -6.83 -9.98
C ALA A 175 -0.73 -7.41 -10.66
N THR A 176 -0.76 -7.48 -11.99
CA THR A 176 0.43 -7.74 -12.83
C THR A 176 1.26 -6.46 -12.95
N GLU A 177 2.59 -6.58 -12.90
CA GLU A 177 3.55 -5.46 -12.91
C GLU A 177 3.15 -4.28 -12.00
N SER A 178 3.29 -4.53 -10.70
CA SER A 178 3.06 -3.56 -9.65
C SER A 178 4.11 -2.46 -9.60
N LYS A 179 3.98 -1.42 -10.43
CA LYS A 179 4.77 -0.21 -10.22
C LYS A 179 3.89 1.02 -10.06
N ASN A 180 4.18 1.84 -9.04
CA ASN A 180 3.47 3.10 -8.83
C ASN A 180 4.16 4.25 -9.57
N ALA A 181 3.36 5.14 -10.14
CA ALA A 181 3.80 6.39 -10.71
C ALA A 181 4.35 7.35 -9.65
N LEU A 182 5.42 8.06 -9.99
CA LEU A 182 6.14 8.99 -9.13
C LEU A 182 6.58 10.23 -9.91
N SER A 183 6.25 11.41 -9.36
CA SER A 183 6.78 12.70 -9.83
C SER A 183 7.63 13.31 -8.73
N MET A 184 8.91 13.53 -8.99
CA MET A 184 9.86 14.11 -8.03
C MET A 184 10.46 15.41 -8.55
N TYR A 185 10.48 16.43 -7.70
CA TYR A 185 11.08 17.72 -8.03
C TYR A 185 12.14 18.10 -6.99
N LEU A 186 13.37 18.30 -7.45
CA LEU A 186 14.50 18.70 -6.61
C LEU A 186 14.52 20.23 -6.46
N VAL A 187 14.61 20.73 -5.24
CA VAL A 187 14.73 22.15 -4.89
C VAL A 187 16.07 22.34 -4.20
N LEU A 188 17.05 22.84 -4.95
CA LEU A 188 18.46 22.72 -4.58
C LEU A 188 19.12 24.09 -4.37
N ASP A 189 19.73 24.28 -3.21
CA ASP A 189 20.56 25.47 -2.98
C ASP A 189 21.84 25.42 -3.83
N ARG A 190 22.11 26.52 -4.53
CA ARG A 190 23.40 26.79 -5.19
C ARG A 190 23.96 28.16 -4.82
N SER A 191 23.69 28.61 -3.60
CA SER A 191 24.25 29.80 -2.98
C SER A 191 25.77 29.79 -2.94
N GLY A 192 26.38 30.92 -2.59
CA GLY A 192 27.83 31.04 -2.48
C GLY A 192 28.45 30.12 -1.41
N SER A 193 27.73 29.83 -0.33
CA SER A 193 28.17 28.89 0.71
C SER A 193 28.35 27.47 0.19
N MET A 194 27.59 27.09 -0.83
CA MET A 194 27.73 25.80 -1.52
C MET A 194 29.08 25.64 -2.24
N ALA A 195 29.82 26.72 -2.48
CA ALA A 195 31.16 26.66 -3.07
C ALA A 195 32.26 26.37 -2.03
N TRP A 196 31.92 26.41 -0.73
CA TRP A 196 32.91 26.26 0.33
C TRP A 196 33.39 24.81 0.44
N LYS A 197 34.62 24.67 0.93
CA LYS A 197 35.20 23.35 1.20
C LYS A 197 34.43 22.63 2.29
N THR A 198 34.32 21.32 2.15
CA THR A 198 33.93 20.41 3.23
C THR A 198 35.16 19.92 3.98
N ASN A 199 34.97 19.02 4.94
CA ASN A 199 36.06 18.34 5.64
C ASN A 199 36.64 17.14 4.85
N THR A 200 36.04 16.81 3.70
CA THR A 200 36.44 15.66 2.88
C THR A 200 37.50 16.04 1.86
N ILE A 201 38.63 15.32 1.87
CA ILE A 201 39.72 15.52 0.91
C ILE A 201 39.35 14.92 -0.44
N ASN A 202 39.50 15.70 -1.51
CA ASN A 202 39.37 15.21 -2.86
C ASN A 202 40.70 14.61 -3.33
N THR A 203 40.81 13.27 -3.30
CA THR A 203 42.03 12.54 -3.70
C THR A 203 42.33 12.61 -5.20
N THR A 204 41.36 13.00 -6.04
CA THR A 204 41.55 13.12 -7.49
C THR A 204 42.31 14.39 -7.89
N LYS A 205 42.37 15.40 -7.01
CA LYS A 205 43.02 16.70 -7.26
C LYS A 205 44.05 16.99 -6.19
N LYS A 206 45.27 17.34 -6.60
CA LYS A 206 46.35 17.71 -5.66
C LYS A 206 46.10 19.06 -4.96
N SER A 207 45.53 20.04 -5.67
CA SER A 207 45.29 21.39 -5.15
C SER A 207 44.09 22.03 -5.83
N CYS A 208 43.33 22.85 -5.10
CA CYS A 208 42.23 23.65 -5.64
C CYS A 208 41.98 24.93 -4.82
N PRO A 209 41.20 25.89 -5.34
CA PRO A 209 40.75 27.04 -4.57
C PRO A 209 39.81 26.59 -3.44
N ASN A 210 40.33 26.57 -2.21
CA ASN A 210 39.58 26.16 -1.02
C ASN A 210 38.82 27.36 -0.43
N TYR A 211 37.61 27.61 -0.93
CA TYR A 211 36.77 28.69 -0.44
C TYR A 211 36.22 28.40 0.96
N THR A 212 36.12 29.46 1.73
CA THR A 212 35.49 29.55 3.05
C THR A 212 34.79 30.90 3.12
N GLU A 213 33.97 31.11 4.15
CA GLU A 213 33.34 32.41 4.41
C GLU A 213 34.36 33.57 4.37
N ALA A 214 35.47 33.43 5.11
CA ALA A 214 36.52 34.44 5.19
C ALA A 214 37.26 34.72 3.87
N THR A 215 37.22 33.77 2.92
CA THR A 215 37.93 33.89 1.63
C THR A 215 37.00 34.12 0.45
N TRP A 216 35.68 34.18 0.69
CA TRP A 216 34.67 34.32 -0.36
C TRP A 216 34.79 35.63 -1.14
N SER A 217 35.26 36.71 -0.50
CA SER A 217 35.54 37.99 -1.16
C SER A 217 36.55 37.92 -2.31
N LYS A 218 37.31 36.82 -2.42
CA LYS A 218 38.29 36.57 -3.48
C LYS A 218 37.73 35.74 -4.63
N TYR A 219 36.45 35.35 -4.61
CA TYR A 219 35.83 34.60 -5.70
C TYR A 219 35.78 35.43 -7.00
N PRO A 220 36.09 34.85 -8.18
CA PRO A 220 36.52 33.47 -8.46
C PRO A 220 38.05 33.26 -8.48
N TYR A 221 38.86 34.21 -7.99
CA TYR A 221 40.32 34.26 -8.20
C TYR A 221 41.16 33.83 -6.97
N LEU A 222 40.65 32.95 -6.12
CA LEU A 222 41.40 32.47 -4.96
C LEU A 222 42.54 31.54 -5.40
N LYS A 223 43.76 31.80 -4.90
CA LYS A 223 44.92 30.94 -5.17
C LYS A 223 44.69 29.53 -4.63
N ALA A 224 45.00 28.52 -5.44
CA ALA A 224 44.86 27.12 -5.06
C ALA A 224 45.77 26.76 -3.86
N THR A 225 45.23 25.94 -2.95
CA THR A 225 45.96 25.40 -1.79
C THR A 225 45.86 23.86 -1.78
N SER A 226 46.76 23.21 -1.04
CA SER A 226 46.84 21.75 -0.89
C SER A 226 46.66 21.39 0.60
N PRO A 227 45.86 20.36 0.94
CA PRO A 227 45.13 19.47 0.03
C PRO A 227 43.90 20.12 -0.60
N CYS A 228 43.40 19.55 -1.71
CA CYS A 228 42.12 19.94 -2.29
C CYS A 228 40.98 19.27 -1.51
N TYR A 229 39.95 20.03 -1.17
CA TYR A 229 38.75 19.51 -0.51
C TYR A 229 37.59 19.44 -1.51
N VAL A 230 36.65 18.52 -1.25
CA VAL A 230 35.38 18.46 -1.97
C VAL A 230 34.58 19.72 -1.61
N THR A 231 33.95 20.36 -2.59
CA THR A 231 33.06 21.51 -2.33
C THR A 231 31.67 21.00 -1.97
N LYS A 232 30.89 21.79 -1.22
CA LYS A 232 29.53 21.39 -0.85
C LYS A 232 28.65 21.11 -2.09
N ILE A 233 28.80 21.89 -3.16
CA ILE A 233 28.07 21.70 -4.42
C ILE A 233 28.51 20.43 -5.15
N ASP A 234 29.80 20.06 -5.12
CA ASP A 234 30.25 18.78 -5.72
C ASP A 234 29.72 17.58 -4.92
N ALA A 235 29.66 17.70 -3.60
CA ALA A 235 29.03 16.69 -2.75
C ALA A 235 27.54 16.53 -3.07
N LEU A 236 26.81 17.65 -3.22
CA LEU A 236 25.40 17.64 -3.64
C LEU A 236 25.21 16.97 -5.00
N LYS A 237 26.03 17.30 -6.00
CA LYS A 237 25.95 16.69 -7.34
C LYS A 237 26.11 15.17 -7.28
N THR A 238 27.05 14.69 -6.47
CA THR A 238 27.28 13.26 -6.25
C THR A 238 26.07 12.61 -5.60
N ALA A 239 25.59 13.18 -4.49
CA ALA A 239 24.44 12.65 -3.74
C ALA A 239 23.16 12.60 -4.59
N VAL A 240 22.88 13.64 -5.38
CA VAL A 240 21.74 13.65 -6.31
C VAL A 240 21.92 12.61 -7.42
N SER A 241 23.13 12.46 -7.96
CA SER A 241 23.41 11.44 -8.98
C SER A 241 23.10 10.03 -8.48
N ASP A 242 23.43 9.72 -7.23
CA ASP A 242 23.16 8.43 -6.62
C ASP A 242 21.66 8.18 -6.44
N LEU A 243 20.91 9.18 -5.93
CA LEU A 243 19.44 9.14 -5.86
C LEU A 243 18.83 8.85 -7.24
N LEU A 244 19.25 9.60 -8.26
CA LEU A 244 18.73 9.48 -9.62
C LEU A 244 19.09 8.12 -10.26
N ALA A 245 20.26 7.55 -9.92
CA ALA A 245 20.64 6.22 -10.36
C ALA A 245 19.73 5.14 -9.77
N GLN A 246 19.35 5.25 -8.49
CA GLN A 246 18.41 4.31 -7.88
C GLN A 246 17.03 4.34 -8.52
N LEU A 247 16.53 5.54 -8.86
CA LEU A 247 15.28 5.68 -9.60
C LEU A 247 15.36 5.07 -11.01
N LEU A 248 16.50 5.20 -11.69
CA LEU A 248 16.73 4.57 -13.00
C LEU A 248 16.75 3.04 -12.91
N VAL A 249 17.32 2.48 -11.84
CA VAL A 249 17.27 1.03 -11.59
C VAL A 249 15.84 0.56 -11.32
N ALA A 250 15.04 1.36 -10.60
CA ALA A 250 13.65 1.04 -10.32
C ALA A 250 12.74 1.14 -11.56
N ASP A 251 13.02 2.08 -12.48
CA ASP A 251 12.25 2.33 -13.69
C ASP A 251 13.14 2.46 -14.94
N PRO A 252 13.73 1.34 -15.42
CA PRO A 252 14.66 1.36 -16.55
C PRO A 252 13.98 1.78 -17.87
N ASP A 253 12.69 1.47 -18.01
CA ASP A 253 11.88 1.82 -19.18
C ASP A 253 11.35 3.26 -19.15
N GLN A 254 11.54 3.99 -18.03
CA GLN A 254 11.12 5.38 -17.83
C GLN A 254 9.60 5.57 -18.03
N ILE A 255 8.80 4.64 -17.51
CA ILE A 255 7.34 4.61 -17.65
C ILE A 255 6.64 5.20 -16.42
N TYR A 256 7.27 5.17 -15.25
CA TYR A 256 6.65 5.46 -13.95
C TYR A 256 7.23 6.68 -13.26
N VAL A 257 8.50 7.02 -13.53
CA VAL A 257 9.21 8.11 -12.86
C VAL A 257 9.35 9.32 -13.76
N ARG A 258 8.94 10.48 -13.25
CA ARG A 258 9.23 11.78 -13.82
C ARG A 258 10.02 12.63 -12.84
N THR A 259 11.12 13.22 -13.31
CA THR A 259 11.96 14.08 -12.46
C THR A 259 12.24 15.43 -13.08
N ALA A 260 12.47 16.42 -12.22
CA ALA A 260 12.98 17.74 -12.59
C ALA A 260 13.71 18.36 -11.39
N ALA A 261 14.40 19.47 -11.65
CA ALA A 261 15.09 20.23 -10.63
C ALA A 261 14.90 21.73 -10.87
N VAL A 262 14.92 22.49 -9.77
CA VAL A 262 15.08 23.93 -9.74
C VAL A 262 16.14 24.26 -8.71
N SER A 263 17.03 25.17 -9.05
CA SER A 263 17.99 25.70 -8.10
C SER A 263 17.71 27.16 -7.75
N TYR A 264 18.32 27.61 -6.67
CA TYR A 264 18.23 29.00 -6.24
C TYR A 264 19.56 29.49 -5.68
N ASN A 265 19.73 30.79 -5.76
CA ASN A 265 20.70 31.54 -4.98
C ASN A 265 20.02 32.79 -4.41
N SER A 266 20.50 34.01 -4.72
CA SER A 266 19.77 35.25 -4.45
C SER A 266 18.39 35.31 -5.11
N VAL A 267 18.19 34.54 -6.19
CA VAL A 267 16.90 34.35 -6.87
C VAL A 267 16.78 32.90 -7.36
N GLN A 268 15.58 32.48 -7.76
CA GLN A 268 15.43 31.18 -8.44
C GLN A 268 16.07 31.22 -9.84
N ASP A 269 16.59 30.08 -10.27
CA ASP A 269 16.99 29.87 -11.66
C ASP A 269 15.82 29.54 -12.57
N ALA A 270 16.11 29.44 -13.87
CA ALA A 270 15.23 28.78 -14.81
C ALA A 270 14.88 27.38 -14.30
N ALA A 271 13.59 27.13 -14.10
CA ALA A 271 13.09 25.87 -13.56
C ALA A 271 13.09 24.77 -14.63
N GLY A 272 13.55 23.58 -14.25
CA GLY A 272 13.45 22.39 -15.10
C GLY A 272 11.99 22.01 -15.40
N THR A 273 11.79 21.27 -16.48
CA THR A 273 10.48 20.69 -16.80
C THR A 273 10.47 19.21 -16.43
N LEU A 274 9.39 18.75 -15.78
CA LEU A 274 9.22 17.32 -15.47
C LEU A 274 9.30 16.52 -16.76
N ALA A 275 10.21 15.56 -16.79
CA ALA A 275 10.47 14.69 -17.93
C ALA A 275 10.56 13.24 -17.45
N TRP A 276 10.27 12.30 -18.35
CA TRP A 276 10.39 10.87 -18.08
C TRP A 276 11.84 10.50 -17.76
N GLY A 277 12.03 9.68 -16.73
CA GLY A 277 13.35 9.27 -16.24
C GLY A 277 14.09 10.36 -15.47
N THR A 278 15.42 10.23 -15.43
CA THR A 278 16.29 11.02 -14.53
C THR A 278 17.35 11.87 -15.24
N SER A 279 17.50 11.71 -16.56
CA SER A 279 18.56 12.36 -17.35
C SER A 279 18.46 13.89 -17.35
N GLY A 280 17.25 14.44 -17.43
CA GLY A 280 17.00 15.89 -17.41
C GLY A 280 17.40 16.52 -16.07
N ALA A 281 16.97 15.91 -14.96
CA ALA A 281 17.36 16.34 -13.62
C ALA A 281 18.88 16.20 -13.40
N ALA A 282 19.49 15.09 -13.82
CA ALA A 282 20.93 14.89 -13.70
C ALA A 282 21.72 15.97 -14.47
N SER A 283 21.31 16.28 -15.70
CA SER A 283 21.95 17.33 -16.52
C SER A 283 21.82 18.71 -15.88
N TYR A 284 20.64 19.03 -15.33
CA TYR A 284 20.40 20.27 -14.60
C TYR A 284 21.35 20.41 -13.40
N VAL A 285 21.44 19.37 -12.57
CA VAL A 285 22.22 19.39 -11.34
C VAL A 285 23.72 19.43 -11.62
N ASN A 286 24.19 18.70 -12.64
CA ASN A 286 25.59 18.73 -13.05
C ASN A 286 26.05 20.13 -13.52
N ALA A 287 25.14 20.92 -14.09
CA ALA A 287 25.40 22.28 -14.56
C ALA A 287 25.43 23.34 -13.44
N LEU A 288 25.07 22.99 -12.19
CA LEU A 288 24.98 23.97 -11.11
C LEU A 288 26.34 24.59 -10.76
N VAL A 289 26.33 25.91 -10.55
CA VAL A 289 27.49 26.69 -10.10
C VAL A 289 27.11 27.49 -8.86
N ALA A 290 27.83 27.23 -7.77
CA ALA A 290 27.60 27.86 -6.48
C ALA A 290 28.03 29.33 -6.48
N THR A 291 27.06 30.24 -6.35
CA THR A 291 27.26 31.71 -6.39
C THR A 291 26.11 32.46 -5.72
N GLY A 292 26.35 33.68 -5.24
CA GLY A 292 25.28 34.56 -4.75
C GLY A 292 24.83 34.27 -3.32
N GLY A 293 23.67 34.80 -2.93
CA GLY A 293 23.02 34.54 -1.65
C GLY A 293 22.08 33.32 -1.70
N THR A 294 21.13 33.27 -0.77
CA THR A 294 20.20 32.16 -0.54
C THR A 294 18.77 32.71 -0.38
N ALA A 295 17.87 32.29 -1.28
CA ALA A 295 16.48 32.71 -1.37
C ALA A 295 15.60 31.55 -1.89
N SER A 296 15.18 30.65 -0.98
CA SER A 296 14.48 29.41 -1.33
C SER A 296 13.04 29.58 -1.80
N ALA A 297 12.39 30.69 -1.41
CA ALA A 297 10.94 30.86 -1.53
C ALA A 297 10.39 30.71 -2.96
N GLY A 298 11.06 31.33 -3.94
CA GLY A 298 10.65 31.29 -5.35
C GLY A 298 10.78 29.88 -5.94
N ALA A 299 11.93 29.24 -5.72
CA ALA A 299 12.21 27.91 -6.23
C ALA A 299 11.26 26.86 -5.63
N PHE A 300 11.01 26.92 -4.31
CA PHE A 300 10.09 26.01 -3.65
C PHE A 300 8.65 26.16 -4.19
N LYS A 301 8.17 27.39 -4.35
CA LYS A 301 6.87 27.67 -4.95
C LYS A 301 6.75 27.07 -6.35
N THR A 302 7.76 27.29 -7.20
CA THR A 302 7.76 26.79 -8.58
C THR A 302 7.73 25.26 -8.61
N ALA A 303 8.56 24.61 -7.78
CA ALA A 303 8.58 23.15 -7.69
C ALA A 303 7.22 22.58 -7.27
N TYR A 304 6.61 23.15 -6.22
CA TYR A 304 5.26 22.79 -5.78
C TYR A 304 4.23 22.93 -6.92
N GLN A 305 4.22 24.07 -7.61
CA GLN A 305 3.30 24.33 -8.71
C GLN A 305 3.48 23.34 -9.86
N LYS A 306 4.71 22.91 -10.15
CA LYS A 306 5.01 21.93 -11.20
C LYS A 306 4.52 20.53 -10.85
N VAL A 307 4.68 20.07 -9.60
CA VAL A 307 4.25 18.72 -9.21
C VAL A 307 2.74 18.60 -9.03
N ILE A 308 2.05 19.68 -8.62
CA ILE A 308 0.61 19.67 -8.42
C ILE A 308 -0.19 19.95 -9.70
N ALA A 309 0.47 20.43 -10.76
CA ALA A 309 -0.19 20.77 -12.02
C ALA A 309 -1.00 19.60 -12.57
N GLU A 310 -2.24 19.87 -13.02
CA GLU A 310 -3.12 18.84 -13.59
C GLU A 310 -2.49 18.18 -14.83
N THR A 311 -1.67 18.92 -15.56
CA THR A 311 -0.89 18.39 -16.70
C THR A 311 0.03 17.24 -16.30
N GLU A 312 0.51 17.18 -15.06
CA GLU A 312 1.35 16.07 -14.60
C GLU A 312 0.51 14.80 -14.37
N ASN A 313 -0.67 14.94 -13.77
CA ASN A 313 -1.63 13.83 -13.61
C ASN A 313 -2.03 13.28 -14.98
N THR A 314 -2.38 14.14 -15.94
CA THR A 314 -2.79 13.71 -17.29
C THR A 314 -1.64 13.11 -18.09
N THR A 315 -0.40 13.58 -17.89
CA THR A 315 0.79 13.00 -18.53
C THR A 315 1.08 11.59 -18.04
N HIS A 316 0.98 11.35 -16.73
CA HIS A 316 1.08 9.99 -16.19
C HIS A 316 -0.09 9.11 -16.64
N ALA A 317 -1.34 9.60 -16.54
CA ALA A 317 -2.50 8.85 -16.99
C ALA A 317 -2.41 8.46 -18.48
N ALA A 318 -1.89 9.34 -19.34
CA ALA A 318 -1.70 9.04 -20.76
C ALA A 318 -0.59 8.00 -21.01
N LYS A 319 0.45 7.95 -20.18
CA LYS A 319 1.58 7.02 -20.34
C LYS A 319 1.30 5.67 -19.71
N ASN A 320 0.80 5.67 -18.47
CA ASN A 320 0.70 4.51 -17.60
C ASN A 320 -0.66 4.40 -16.87
N GLY A 321 -1.64 5.27 -17.15
CA GLY A 321 -2.98 5.16 -16.55
C GLY A 321 -3.05 5.44 -15.04
N GLN A 322 -1.99 5.93 -14.41
CA GLN A 322 -1.94 6.17 -12.96
C GLN A 322 -1.87 7.65 -12.62
N VAL A 323 -2.20 7.97 -11.35
CA VAL A 323 -1.94 9.27 -10.73
C VAL A 323 -0.64 9.16 -9.92
N PRO A 324 0.36 10.01 -10.14
CA PRO A 324 1.65 9.89 -9.48
C PRO A 324 1.58 10.31 -8.01
N SER A 325 2.39 9.65 -7.19
CA SER A 325 2.79 10.18 -5.89
C SER A 325 3.76 11.35 -6.09
N LYS A 326 3.57 12.43 -5.34
CA LYS A 326 4.22 13.73 -5.56
C LYS A 326 5.27 14.01 -4.49
N TYR A 327 6.50 14.25 -4.93
CA TYR A 327 7.64 14.43 -4.05
C TYR A 327 8.39 15.73 -4.32
N LEU A 328 8.76 16.42 -3.24
CA LEU A 328 9.73 17.51 -3.25
C LEU A 328 10.95 17.09 -2.43
N VAL A 329 12.15 17.30 -2.98
CA VAL A 329 13.40 17.12 -2.24
C VAL A 329 14.04 18.49 -2.08
N PHE A 330 13.97 19.04 -0.88
CA PHE A 330 14.41 20.39 -0.55
C PHE A 330 15.72 20.36 0.22
N MET A 331 16.75 21.03 -0.31
CA MET A 331 18.08 21.01 0.29
C MET A 331 18.66 22.43 0.39
N THR A 332 19.24 22.75 1.55
CA THR A 332 20.00 23.99 1.79
C THR A 332 21.21 23.76 2.69
N ASP A 333 22.27 24.55 2.49
CA ASP A 333 23.44 24.59 3.38
C ASP A 333 23.51 25.86 4.24
N GLY A 334 22.51 26.73 4.13
CA GLY A 334 22.49 28.04 4.73
C GLY A 334 21.09 28.55 5.08
N GLU A 335 21.05 29.80 5.53
CA GLU A 335 19.81 30.53 5.85
C GLU A 335 19.41 31.43 4.69
N ASN A 336 18.11 31.68 4.55
CA ASN A 336 17.67 32.70 3.61
C ASN A 336 18.14 34.09 4.04
N ASN A 337 18.70 34.83 3.08
CA ASN A 337 19.31 36.15 3.31
C ASN A 337 18.29 37.30 3.30
N TYR A 338 17.04 37.06 2.88
CA TYR A 338 16.02 38.10 2.76
C TYR A 338 14.93 37.98 3.83
N ALA A 339 14.48 39.13 4.33
CA ALA A 339 13.36 39.21 5.25
C ALA A 339 12.09 38.64 4.57
N ASN A 340 11.42 37.73 5.27
CA ASN A 340 10.21 36.99 4.87
C ASN A 340 10.41 35.71 4.05
N ASP A 341 11.59 35.40 3.52
CA ASP A 341 11.76 34.19 2.70
C ASP A 341 11.50 32.90 3.49
N ASP A 342 11.85 32.86 4.77
CA ASP A 342 11.50 31.74 5.64
C ASP A 342 9.98 31.62 5.81
N THR A 343 9.30 32.74 6.06
CA THR A 343 7.84 32.78 6.22
C THR A 343 7.13 32.30 4.96
N VAL A 344 7.57 32.79 3.79
CA VAL A 344 7.00 32.42 2.49
C VAL A 344 7.30 30.95 2.17
N THR A 345 8.53 30.49 2.43
CA THR A 345 8.91 29.08 2.22
C THR A 345 8.05 28.17 3.10
N LYS A 346 7.89 28.49 4.39
CA LYS A 346 7.02 27.75 5.32
C LYS A 346 5.58 27.68 4.83
N GLN A 347 5.03 28.78 4.32
CA GLN A 347 3.68 28.81 3.75
C GLN A 347 3.51 27.83 2.58
N TRP A 348 4.51 27.75 1.69
CA TRP A 348 4.47 26.79 0.59
C TRP A 348 4.69 25.35 1.05
N CYS A 349 5.51 25.13 2.08
CA CYS A 349 5.64 23.81 2.71
C CYS A 349 4.30 23.33 3.30
N ASP A 350 3.56 24.20 3.98
CA ASP A 350 2.23 23.87 4.49
C ASP A 350 1.23 23.59 3.38
N THR A 351 1.26 24.41 2.33
CA THR A 351 0.41 24.20 1.15
C THR A 351 0.70 22.87 0.47
N ALA A 352 1.99 22.51 0.31
CA ALA A 352 2.42 21.25 -0.25
C ALA A 352 1.96 20.05 0.60
N LYS A 353 2.17 20.09 1.92
CA LYS A 353 1.71 19.05 2.86
C LYS A 353 0.19 18.89 2.82
N ALA A 354 -0.57 20.00 2.80
CA ALA A 354 -2.03 19.96 2.72
C ALA A 354 -2.54 19.30 1.43
N ASN A 355 -1.79 19.43 0.33
CA ASN A 355 -2.08 18.80 -0.96
C ASN A 355 -1.45 17.41 -1.13
N LYS A 356 -1.05 16.76 -0.03
CA LYS A 356 -0.46 15.40 0.01
C LYS A 356 0.83 15.27 -0.82
N VAL A 357 1.59 16.35 -0.93
CA VAL A 357 2.95 16.31 -1.48
C VAL A 357 3.91 15.93 -0.35
N GLU A 358 4.71 14.88 -0.55
CA GLU A 358 5.73 14.46 0.40
C GLU A 358 7.00 15.30 0.22
N ILE A 359 7.48 15.91 1.30
CA ILE A 359 8.63 16.80 1.30
C ILE A 359 9.74 16.12 2.08
N TYR A 360 10.79 15.72 1.37
CA TYR A 360 12.08 15.37 1.94
C TYR A 360 12.92 16.63 2.09
N SER A 361 13.51 16.84 3.26
CA SER A 361 14.38 17.98 3.50
C SER A 361 15.76 17.55 3.99
N VAL A 362 16.81 18.18 3.46
CA VAL A 362 18.20 17.83 3.76
C VAL A 362 18.96 19.10 4.15
N ALA A 363 19.37 19.17 5.42
CA ALA A 363 20.20 20.24 5.96
C ALA A 363 21.66 19.81 5.86
N PHE A 364 22.47 20.52 5.07
CA PHE A 364 23.86 20.13 4.84
C PHE A 364 24.85 21.15 5.39
N MET A 365 25.52 20.84 6.49
CA MET A 365 26.42 21.76 7.19
C MET A 365 25.77 23.14 7.39
N ALA A 366 24.48 23.12 7.75
CA ALA A 366 23.62 24.28 7.80
C ALA A 366 23.52 24.81 9.23
N PRO A 367 23.43 26.15 9.42
CA PRO A 367 23.24 26.74 10.74
C PRO A 367 21.84 26.43 11.30
N GLN A 368 21.67 26.65 12.61
CA GLN A 368 20.48 26.25 13.35
C GLN A 368 19.16 26.73 12.71
N ARG A 369 19.08 28.00 12.26
CA ARG A 369 17.85 28.51 11.64
C ARG A 369 17.53 27.82 10.30
N GLY A 370 18.54 27.45 9.53
CA GLY A 370 18.39 26.66 8.31
C GLY A 370 17.89 25.24 8.60
N GLN A 371 18.45 24.61 9.65
CA GLN A 371 17.97 23.31 10.13
C GLN A 371 16.50 23.37 10.60
N GLU A 372 16.13 24.41 11.36
CA GLU A 372 14.75 24.63 11.83
C GLU A 372 13.77 24.82 10.67
N LEU A 373 14.15 25.56 9.62
CA LEU A 373 13.34 25.73 8.40
C LEU A 373 13.11 24.39 7.70
N LEU A 374 14.18 23.62 7.46
CA LEU A 374 14.09 22.34 6.77
C LEU A 374 13.32 21.30 7.59
N ARG A 375 13.53 21.25 8.90
CA ARG A 375 12.80 20.36 9.81
C ARG A 375 11.31 20.68 9.83
N TYR A 376 10.93 21.95 9.74
CA TYR A 376 9.53 22.36 9.63
C TYR A 376 8.90 21.97 8.28
N CYS A 377 9.67 22.05 7.20
CA CYS A 377 9.19 21.74 5.86
C CYS A 377 9.06 20.25 5.59
N ALA A 378 9.84 19.39 6.24
CA ALA A 378 9.70 17.94 6.12
C ALA A 378 8.28 17.45 6.46
N SER A 379 7.77 16.50 5.67
CA SER A 379 6.44 15.93 5.91
C SER A 379 6.34 15.11 7.21
N SER A 380 7.45 14.55 7.67
CA SER A 380 7.55 13.89 8.97
C SER A 380 9.00 13.85 9.46
N ALA A 381 9.22 13.40 10.70
CA ALA A 381 10.57 13.22 11.23
C ALA A 381 11.46 12.29 10.37
N SER A 382 10.87 11.29 9.70
CA SER A 382 11.64 10.42 8.80
C SER A 382 12.01 11.09 7.48
N HIS A 383 11.38 12.21 7.11
CA HIS A 383 11.66 12.95 5.89
C HIS A 383 12.70 14.05 6.06
N TYR A 384 13.12 14.34 7.30
CA TYR A 384 14.19 15.29 7.60
C TYR A 384 15.52 14.56 7.74
N PHE A 385 16.55 15.09 7.09
CA PHE A 385 17.92 14.61 7.18
C PHE A 385 18.86 15.77 7.53
N GLU A 386 19.78 15.50 8.43
CA GLU A 386 20.83 16.42 8.85
C GLU A 386 22.16 15.77 8.50
N ALA A 387 22.99 16.49 7.76
CA ALA A 387 24.26 16.01 7.24
C ALA A 387 25.35 17.01 7.57
N GLU A 388 26.28 16.64 8.46
CA GLU A 388 27.44 17.47 8.79
C GLU A 388 28.68 17.07 7.97
N GLU A 389 28.67 15.87 7.39
CA GLU A 389 29.73 15.37 6.53
C GLU A 389 29.21 14.96 5.13
N VAL A 390 30.13 14.88 4.16
CA VAL A 390 29.79 14.48 2.77
C VAL A 390 29.17 13.09 2.72
N THR A 391 29.63 12.18 3.57
CA THR A 391 29.08 10.81 3.67
C THR A 391 27.64 10.80 4.16
N ASP A 392 27.29 11.70 5.07
CA ASP A 392 25.93 11.81 5.61
C ASP A 392 24.99 12.36 4.54
N LEU A 393 25.46 13.32 3.73
CA LEU A 393 24.71 13.86 2.61
C LEU A 393 24.41 12.77 1.57
N VAL A 394 25.43 11.99 1.18
CA VAL A 394 25.25 10.87 0.26
C VAL A 394 24.27 9.84 0.84
N ALA A 395 24.42 9.48 2.12
CA ALA A 395 23.52 8.54 2.79
C ALA A 395 22.07 9.07 2.86
N ALA A 396 21.87 10.36 3.07
CA ALA A 396 20.54 10.98 3.09
C ALA A 396 19.86 10.86 1.71
N PHE A 397 20.55 11.24 0.64
CA PHE A 397 20.01 11.12 -0.72
C PHE A 397 19.82 9.66 -1.15
N GLN A 398 20.71 8.77 -0.73
CA GLN A 398 20.56 7.33 -0.92
C GLN A 398 19.29 6.81 -0.22
N ALA A 399 19.03 7.21 1.03
CA ALA A 399 17.82 6.81 1.75
C ALA A 399 16.54 7.35 1.09
N ILE A 400 16.58 8.57 0.55
CA ILE A 400 15.46 9.15 -0.20
C ILE A 400 15.22 8.36 -1.49
N GLY A 401 16.28 8.09 -2.26
CA GLY A 401 16.19 7.33 -3.50
C GLY A 401 15.68 5.90 -3.28
N GLU A 402 16.12 5.22 -2.23
CA GLU A 402 15.66 3.87 -1.86
C GLU A 402 14.16 3.87 -1.52
N ARG A 403 13.70 4.87 -0.76
CA ARG A 403 12.27 4.99 -0.42
C ARG A 403 11.42 5.32 -1.64
N ALA A 404 11.90 6.21 -2.50
CA ALA A 404 11.22 6.57 -3.73
C ALA A 404 11.18 5.39 -4.72
N ALA A 405 12.29 4.67 -4.88
CA ALA A 405 12.37 3.43 -5.66
C ALA A 405 11.44 2.35 -5.09
N ALA A 406 11.38 2.21 -3.77
CA ALA A 406 10.47 1.27 -3.11
C ALA A 406 9.01 1.60 -3.43
N VAL A 407 8.62 2.88 -3.41
CA VAL A 407 7.27 3.33 -3.83
C VAL A 407 7.00 2.91 -5.27
N VAL A 408 7.95 3.15 -6.18
CA VAL A 408 7.85 2.73 -7.58
C VAL A 408 7.70 1.22 -7.70
N SER A 409 8.24 0.40 -6.80
CA SER A 409 8.11 -1.07 -6.83
C SER A 409 6.93 -1.66 -6.04
N ARG A 410 6.17 -0.84 -5.30
CA ARG A 410 5.19 -1.32 -4.31
C ARG A 410 3.78 -1.49 -4.92
N LEU A 411 3.05 -2.53 -4.50
CA LEU A 411 1.58 -2.61 -4.71
C LEU A 411 0.89 -1.62 -3.78
N THR A 412 0.17 -0.62 -4.31
CA THR A 412 -0.83 0.08 -3.47
C THR A 412 -1.95 -0.91 -3.16
N LYS A 413 -2.26 -1.01 -1.85
CA LYS A 413 -3.28 -1.89 -1.26
C LYS A 413 -4.69 -1.50 -1.64
#